data_AF-A0A6B3D226-F1
#
_entry.id   AF-A0A6B3D226-F1
#
_cell.length_a   1.000
_cell.length_b   1.000
_cell.length_c   1.000
_cell.angle_alpha   90.00
_cell.angle_beta   90.00
_cell.angle_gamma   90.00
#
_symmetry.space_group_name_H-M   'P 1'
#
loop_
_entity.id
_entity.type
_entity.pdbx_description
1 polymer ?
#
loop_
_entity_poly.entity_id
_entity_poly.type
_entity_poly.pdbx_seq_one_letter_code
_entity_poly.pdbx_strand_id
1 'polypeptide(L)'
;MPAGSNRKRERQYEHIKESQEEQGASKGRAKEIAARTVNKQRARSGESRTASRTSTQDRKSAYERGGERSHKGAQGPTKDQLYAEAKKKNIDGRSSMNKEQLRKALGR
;
A
#
# COMPACT_ATOMS: atom_id res chain seq x y z
N MET A 1 -10.04 4.08 -8.38
CA MET A 1 -8.88 4.89 -8.85
C MET A 1 -8.77 6.17 -8.01
N PRO A 2 -7.57 6.60 -7.57
CA PRO A 2 -7.41 7.91 -6.94
C PRO A 2 -7.59 9.06 -7.94
N ALA A 3 -8.33 10.11 -7.55
CA ALA A 3 -8.61 11.27 -8.40
C ALA A 3 -7.33 12.02 -8.82
N GLY A 4 -7.36 12.65 -10.01
CA GLY A 4 -6.25 13.43 -10.56
C GLY A 4 -5.05 12.58 -11.02
N SER A 5 -5.30 11.34 -11.44
CA SER A 5 -4.27 10.44 -11.99
C SER A 5 -4.12 10.66 -13.49
N ASN A 6 -2.91 10.54 -14.03
CA ASN A 6 -2.68 10.57 -15.48
C ASN A 6 -2.97 9.19 -16.11
N ARG A 7 -3.08 9.15 -17.45
CA ARG A 7 -3.37 7.92 -18.23
C ARG A 7 -2.40 6.76 -17.93
N LYS A 8 -1.14 7.06 -17.57
CA LYS A 8 -0.15 6.03 -17.18
C LYS A 8 -0.52 5.38 -15.85
N ARG A 9 -0.93 6.18 -14.85
CA ARG A 9 -1.34 5.66 -13.53
C ARG A 9 -2.63 4.86 -13.60
N GLU A 10 -3.58 5.25 -14.45
CA GLU A 10 -4.82 4.52 -14.68
C GLU A 10 -4.56 3.10 -15.20
N ARG A 11 -3.72 2.96 -16.21
CA ARG A 11 -3.32 1.63 -16.71
C ARG A 11 -2.61 0.80 -15.63
N GLN A 12 -1.73 1.42 -14.84
CA GLN A 12 -1.06 0.71 -13.74
C GLN A 12 -2.05 0.21 -12.69
N TYR A 13 -3.06 1.02 -12.35
CA TYR A 13 -4.07 0.61 -11.40
C TYR A 13 -4.87 -0.59 -11.89
N GLU A 14 -5.38 -0.54 -13.12
CA GLU A 14 -6.17 -1.65 -13.66
C GLU A 14 -5.32 -2.92 -13.77
N HIS A 15 -4.07 -2.82 -14.26
CA HIS A 15 -3.17 -3.97 -14.34
C HIS A 15 -2.89 -4.60 -12.97
N ILE A 16 -2.68 -3.79 -11.92
CA ILE A 16 -2.46 -4.33 -10.57
C ILE A 16 -3.74 -4.95 -10.03
N LYS A 17 -4.89 -4.30 -10.24
CA LYS A 17 -6.18 -4.80 -9.77
C LYS A 17 -6.48 -6.15 -10.39
N GLU A 18 -6.39 -6.26 -11.72
CA GLU A 18 -6.62 -7.50 -12.47
C GLU A 18 -5.67 -8.61 -12.01
N SER A 19 -4.37 -8.33 -11.93
CA SER A 19 -3.38 -9.31 -11.44
C SER A 19 -3.65 -9.78 -10.01
N GLN A 20 -4.19 -8.92 -9.13
CA GLN A 20 -4.58 -9.33 -7.78
C GLN A 20 -5.86 -10.16 -7.77
N GLU A 21 -6.83 -9.85 -8.64
CA GLU A 21 -8.06 -10.64 -8.80
C GLU A 21 -7.74 -12.05 -9.32
N GLU A 22 -6.83 -12.16 -10.30
CA GLU A 22 -6.32 -13.44 -10.82
C GLU A 22 -5.60 -14.28 -9.75
N GLN A 23 -4.91 -13.63 -8.80
CA GLN A 23 -4.27 -14.27 -7.65
C GLN A 23 -5.28 -14.66 -6.55
N GLY A 24 -6.58 -14.47 -6.77
CA GLY A 24 -7.65 -14.85 -5.84
C GLY A 24 -7.97 -13.79 -4.78
N ALA A 25 -7.47 -12.56 -4.91
CA ALA A 25 -7.88 -11.48 -4.03
C ALA A 25 -9.33 -11.04 -4.34
N SER A 26 -10.11 -10.73 -3.30
CA SER A 26 -11.45 -10.16 -3.51
C SER A 26 -11.35 -8.83 -4.26
N LYS A 27 -12.37 -8.50 -5.07
CA LYS A 27 -12.42 -7.22 -5.83
C LYS A 27 -12.15 -5.99 -4.94
N GLY A 28 -12.68 -5.99 -3.72
CA GLY A 28 -12.42 -4.91 -2.76
C GLY A 28 -10.94 -4.81 -2.37
N ARG A 29 -10.32 -5.96 -2.07
CA ARG A 29 -8.90 -6.02 -1.70
C ARG A 29 -7.98 -5.71 -2.88
N ALA A 30 -8.27 -6.22 -4.07
CA ALA A 30 -7.52 -5.91 -5.28
C ALA A 30 -7.52 -4.40 -5.59
N LYS A 31 -8.69 -3.75 -5.52
CA LYS A 31 -8.83 -2.29 -5.64
C LYS A 31 -8.01 -1.54 -4.59
N GLU A 32 -8.04 -1.99 -3.34
CA GLU A 32 -7.25 -1.39 -2.26
C GLU A 32 -5.74 -1.46 -2.54
N ILE A 33 -5.26 -2.63 -2.97
CA ILE A 33 -3.83 -2.87 -3.28
C ILE A 33 -3.40 -2.01 -4.47
N ALA A 34 -4.19 -1.99 -5.55
CA ALA A 34 -3.94 -1.17 -6.72
C ALA A 34 -3.88 0.32 -6.37
N ALA A 35 -4.86 0.83 -5.63
CA ALA A 35 -4.91 2.22 -5.21
C ALA A 35 -3.68 2.60 -4.36
N ARG A 36 -3.32 1.74 -3.40
CA ARG A 36 -2.19 1.99 -2.49
C ARG A 36 -0.85 2.02 -3.24
N THR A 37 -0.65 1.08 -4.16
CA THR A 37 0.57 0.99 -4.99
C THR A 37 0.72 2.24 -5.86
N VAL A 38 -0.34 2.63 -6.56
CA VAL A 38 -0.35 3.81 -7.43
C VAL A 38 -0.18 5.10 -6.63
N ASN A 39 -0.88 5.26 -5.51
CA ASN A 39 -0.75 6.44 -4.64
C ASN A 39 0.67 6.61 -4.09
N LYS A 40 1.31 5.50 -3.70
CA LYS A 40 2.70 5.55 -3.25
C LYS A 40 3.62 6.02 -4.38
N GLN A 41 3.42 5.51 -5.60
CA GLN A 41 4.24 5.91 -6.74
C GLN A 41 4.02 7.37 -7.13
N ARG A 42 2.77 7.83 -7.13
CA ARG A 42 2.43 9.24 -7.36
C ARG A 42 3.10 10.15 -6.34
N ALA A 43 3.06 9.79 -5.05
CA ALA A 43 3.69 10.56 -4.00
C ALA A 43 5.23 10.61 -4.14
N ARG A 44 5.89 9.51 -4.54
CA ARG A 44 7.35 9.50 -4.81
C ARG A 44 7.73 10.34 -6.02
N SER A 45 6.90 10.33 -7.07
CA SER A 45 7.14 11.08 -8.31
C SER A 45 6.69 12.54 -8.25
N GLY A 46 6.18 13.03 -7.11
CA GLY A 46 5.67 14.40 -6.98
C GLY A 46 4.33 14.66 -7.67
N GLU A 47 3.65 13.61 -8.17
CA GLU A 47 2.35 13.71 -8.89
C GLU A 47 1.13 13.79 -7.94
N SER A 48 1.38 13.76 -6.63
CA SER A 48 0.34 13.81 -5.60
C SER A 48 0.42 15.11 -4.83
N ARG A 49 -0.73 15.78 -4.67
CA ARG A 49 -0.84 16.99 -3.82
C ARG A 49 -0.50 16.70 -2.36
N THR A 50 -0.73 15.46 -1.92
CA THR A 50 -0.46 15.01 -0.55
C THR A 50 0.56 13.89 -0.54
N ALA A 51 1.55 13.97 0.33
CA ALA A 51 2.56 12.94 0.51
C ALA A 51 2.72 12.59 1.99
N SER A 52 2.73 11.29 2.29
CA SER A 52 3.09 10.80 3.63
C SER A 52 4.59 10.51 3.69
N ARG A 53 5.19 10.61 4.88
CA ARG A 53 6.60 10.22 5.09
C ARG A 53 6.87 8.79 4.63
N THR A 54 5.96 7.85 4.92
CA THR A 54 6.08 6.46 4.48
C THR A 54 5.94 6.27 2.97
N SER A 55 5.37 7.24 2.24
CA SER A 55 5.27 7.18 0.79
C SER A 55 6.56 7.65 0.13
N THR A 56 7.18 8.71 0.64
CA THR A 56 8.34 9.38 0.03
C THR A 56 9.69 8.92 0.59
N GLN A 57 9.79 8.69 1.90
CA GLN A 57 11.03 8.35 2.60
C GLN A 57 11.26 6.84 2.75
N ASP A 58 10.28 6.00 2.38
CA ASP A 58 10.49 4.56 2.35
C ASP A 58 11.59 4.24 1.33
N ARG A 59 12.62 3.50 1.75
CA ARG A 59 13.78 3.16 0.90
C ARG A 59 13.36 2.57 -0.43
N LYS A 60 12.33 1.71 -0.43
CA LYS A 60 11.88 0.98 -1.63
C LYS A 60 10.52 1.46 -2.12
N SER A 61 10.35 1.57 -3.43
CA SER A 61 9.05 1.77 -4.07
C SER A 61 8.13 0.57 -3.83
N ALA A 62 6.86 0.70 -4.24
CA ALA A 62 5.93 -0.43 -4.17
C ALA A 62 6.37 -1.58 -5.10
N TYR A 63 6.90 -1.26 -6.29
CA TYR A 63 7.33 -2.23 -7.29
C TYR A 63 8.60 -2.97 -6.89
N GLU A 64 9.64 -2.26 -6.45
CA GLU A 64 10.90 -2.89 -6.00
C GLU A 64 10.65 -3.88 -4.85
N ARG A 65 9.80 -3.48 -3.90
CA ARG A 65 9.39 -4.36 -2.80
C ARG A 65 8.57 -5.56 -3.29
N GLY A 66 7.74 -5.38 -4.32
CA GLY A 66 7.02 -6.47 -4.97
C GLY A 66 7.98 -7.47 -5.58
N GLY A 67 8.96 -6.99 -6.35
CA GLY A 67 9.98 -7.83 -7.00
C GLY A 67 10.83 -8.65 -6.03
N GLU A 68 11.24 -8.06 -4.90
CA GLU A 68 12.01 -8.79 -3.87
C GLU A 68 11.20 -9.88 -3.13
N ARG A 69 9.89 -9.78 -3.20
CA ARG A 69 8.95 -10.73 -2.58
C ARG A 69 8.39 -11.73 -3.58
N SER A 70 8.76 -11.60 -4.86
CA SER A 70 8.47 -12.62 -5.86
C SER A 70 8.91 -13.98 -5.31
N HIS A 71 8.06 -15.00 -5.50
CA HIS A 71 8.25 -16.37 -5.02
C HIS A 71 8.09 -16.63 -3.51
N LYS A 72 7.83 -15.61 -2.68
CA LYS A 72 7.64 -15.79 -1.21
C LYS A 72 6.18 -15.64 -0.75
N GLY A 73 5.25 -15.54 -1.70
CA GLY A 73 3.84 -15.32 -1.43
C GLY A 73 3.51 -13.92 -0.88
N ALA A 74 2.23 -13.69 -0.60
CA ALA A 74 1.71 -12.38 -0.18
C ALA A 74 2.09 -12.04 1.28
N GLN A 75 3.12 -11.21 1.47
CA GLN A 75 3.59 -10.81 2.82
C GLN A 75 2.77 -9.69 3.50
N GLY A 76 1.77 -9.14 2.81
CA GLY A 76 0.93 -8.05 3.29
C GLY A 76 1.67 -6.72 3.54
N PRO A 77 1.00 -5.77 4.24
CA PRO A 77 1.56 -4.46 4.58
C PRO A 77 2.79 -4.56 5.48
N THR A 78 3.64 -3.54 5.44
CA THR A 78 4.83 -3.44 6.33
C THR A 78 4.44 -2.96 7.72
N LYS A 79 5.32 -3.18 8.71
CA LYS A 79 5.14 -2.62 10.06
C LYS A 79 4.93 -1.11 10.00
N ASP A 80 5.74 -0.38 9.24
CA ASP A 80 5.65 1.08 9.14
C ASP A 80 4.34 1.56 8.49
N GLN A 81 3.84 0.81 7.49
CA GLN A 81 2.55 1.10 6.86
C GLN A 81 1.41 0.90 7.86
N LEU A 82 1.46 -0.19 8.63
CA LEU A 82 0.46 -0.47 9.66
C LEU A 82 0.55 0.55 10.80
N TYR A 83 1.77 0.95 11.19
CA TYR A 83 1.99 1.99 12.18
C TYR A 83 1.43 3.34 11.74
N ALA A 84 1.63 3.73 10.47
CA ALA A 84 1.07 4.95 9.92
C ALA A 84 -0.46 4.90 9.84
N GLU A 85 -1.04 3.76 9.48
CA GLU A 85 -2.49 3.53 9.48
C GLU A 85 -3.07 3.60 10.89
N ALA A 86 -2.42 2.94 11.86
CA ALA A 86 -2.77 2.97 13.28
C ALA A 86 -2.66 4.39 13.85
N LYS A 87 -1.63 5.15 13.47
CA LYS A 87 -1.48 6.56 13.84
C LYS A 87 -2.64 7.40 13.29
N LYS A 88 -3.04 7.18 12.03
CA LYS A 88 -4.16 7.91 11.41
C LYS A 88 -5.50 7.60 12.08
N LYS A 89 -5.66 6.37 12.58
CA LYS A 89 -6.85 5.93 13.33
C LYS A 89 -6.78 6.21 14.84
N ASN A 90 -5.76 6.92 15.31
CA ASN A 90 -5.53 7.22 16.72
C ASN A 90 -5.54 5.97 17.64
N ILE A 91 -4.95 4.88 17.18
CA ILE A 91 -4.81 3.67 18.01
C ILE A 91 -3.76 3.93 19.10
N ASP A 92 -4.15 3.74 20.35
CA ASP A 92 -3.27 3.86 21.51
C ASP A 92 -2.33 2.66 21.64
N GLY A 93 -1.15 2.88 22.22
CA GLY A 93 -0.12 1.85 22.34
C GLY A 93 0.54 1.42 21.01
N ARG A 94 0.13 2.01 19.87
CA ARG A 94 0.65 1.69 18.52
C ARG A 94 2.18 1.70 18.39
N SER A 95 2.88 2.53 19.17
CA SER A 95 4.35 2.63 19.17
C SER A 95 5.03 1.38 19.73
N SER A 96 4.38 0.71 20.68
CA SER A 96 4.89 -0.50 21.32
C SER A 96 4.49 -1.77 20.55
N MET A 97 3.57 -1.66 19.59
CA MET A 97 3.06 -2.81 18.85
C MET A 97 4.05 -3.32 17.79
N ASN A 98 4.14 -4.64 17.70
CA ASN A 98 4.82 -5.33 16.60
C ASN A 98 3.91 -5.40 15.34
N LYS A 99 4.42 -5.97 14.24
CA LYS A 99 3.69 -6.03 12.96
C LYS A 99 2.34 -6.75 13.10
N GLU A 100 2.28 -7.85 13.84
CA GLU A 100 1.07 -8.66 14.02
C GLU A 100 0.06 -7.98 14.93
N GLN A 101 0.53 -7.38 16.02
CA GLN A 101 -0.30 -6.58 16.93
C GLN A 101 -0.92 -5.39 16.19
N LEU A 102 -0.17 -4.69 15.35
CA LEU A 102 -0.71 -3.60 14.52
C LEU A 102 -1.75 -4.10 13.52
N ARG A 103 -1.57 -5.29 12.92
CA ARG A 103 -2.58 -5.88 12.02
C ARG A 103 -3.87 -6.19 12.79
N LYS A 104 -3.76 -6.85 13.95
CA LYS A 104 -4.90 -7.20 14.79
C LYS A 104 -5.64 -5.95 15.26
N ALA A 105 -4.93 -4.92 15.72
CA ALA A 105 -5.52 -3.65 16.12
C ALA A 105 -6.23 -2.92 14.96
N LEU A 106 -5.82 -3.17 13.72
CA LEU A 106 -6.45 -2.63 12.51
C LEU A 106 -7.56 -3.53 11.94
N GLY A 107 -7.82 -4.70 12.53
CA GLY A 107 -8.82 -5.67 12.06
C GLY A 107 -8.42 -6.41 10.77
N ARG A 108 -7.14 -6.77 10.62
CA ARG A 108 -6.58 -7.41 9.41
C ARG A 108 -5.79 -8.67 9.67
#